data_AF-A0A8T4ZM57-F1
#
_entry.id   AF-A0A8T4ZM57-F1
#
_cell.length_a   1.000
_cell.length_b   1.000
_cell.length_c   1.000
_cell.angle_alpha   90.00
_cell.angle_beta   90.00
_cell.angle_gamma   90.00
#
_symmetry.space_group_name_H-M   'P 1'
#
loop_
_entity.id
_entity.type
_entity.pdbx_description
1 polymer ?
#
loop_
_entity_poly.entity_id
_entity_poly.type
_entity_poly.pdbx_seq_one_letter_code
_entity_poly.pdbx_strand_id
1 'polypeptide(L)'
;VKEKGRKKILRVTEGKKILTYVKDGSAGLERLVTSIIAARNEIEREMASKGVLYKPKTRMEVEQSIRPLGFKNPRELLNSLKEVVKASHRILEYKIFEEEPLRIAKGLEMPTPIHTLDDIFGVLSKENVEDKPVNIVSYGESERSLTLLPVQVRDRRDGTILYKELIGVDVNHGRIYRGYDLLTLMSQSISNLLGATEHIDALTDMPLTLQVNILEEMRRNITELLNPLTYYVSRLEGFNLRETEKTWIRVRDLEVNLQKTVGYIHFIKMPKLLPETVPEDIKKQIEEEAIKMVIEVERSEHRVPTRVPMSESITILEASTHQAATLGS
;
A
#
# COMPACT_ATOMS: atom_id res chain seq x y z
N VAL A 1 -33.69 -16.86 45.56
CA VAL A 1 -32.82 -17.32 44.45
C VAL A 1 -31.56 -17.90 45.08
N LYS A 2 -31.28 -19.20 44.86
CA LYS A 2 -30.19 -19.93 45.54
C LYS A 2 -28.81 -19.34 45.18
N GLU A 3 -28.06 -18.88 46.18
CA GLU A 3 -26.64 -18.52 46.05
C GLU A 3 -25.85 -19.75 45.58
N LYS A 4 -25.36 -19.72 44.34
CA LYS A 4 -24.35 -20.68 43.87
C LYS A 4 -23.01 -20.30 44.51
N GLY A 5 -22.65 -20.99 45.58
CA GLY A 5 -21.35 -20.85 46.22
C GLY A 5 -20.20 -21.01 45.22
N ARG A 6 -19.25 -20.08 45.25
CA ARG A 6 -18.00 -20.14 44.49
C ARG A 6 -17.27 -21.44 44.82
N LYS A 7 -17.07 -22.30 43.81
CA LYS A 7 -16.21 -23.49 43.95
C LYS A 7 -14.77 -23.03 44.18
N LYS A 8 -14.18 -23.37 45.33
CA LYS A 8 -12.77 -23.12 45.64
C LYS A 8 -11.90 -23.88 44.63
N ILE A 9 -11.10 -23.15 43.85
CA ILE A 9 -10.09 -23.73 42.97
C ILE A 9 -9.00 -24.34 43.85
N LEU A 10 -8.91 -25.66 43.86
CA LEU A 10 -7.92 -26.41 44.62
C LEU A 10 -6.59 -26.44 43.85
N ARG A 11 -5.53 -25.89 44.45
CA ARG A 11 -4.18 -25.93 43.89
C ARG A 11 -3.65 -27.36 43.95
N VAL A 12 -3.33 -27.94 42.79
CA VAL A 12 -2.75 -29.29 42.68
C VAL A 12 -1.24 -29.17 42.62
N THR A 13 -0.55 -29.70 43.62
CA THR A 13 0.92 -29.77 43.69
C THR A 13 1.43 -31.14 43.28
N GLU A 14 2.72 -31.25 42.99
CA GLU A 14 3.37 -32.51 42.59
C GLU A 14 3.21 -33.61 43.64
N GLY A 15 3.37 -33.27 44.93
CA GLY A 15 3.10 -34.19 46.04
C GLY A 15 1.66 -34.72 46.06
N LYS A 16 0.68 -33.92 45.61
CA LYS A 16 -0.71 -34.38 45.51
C LYS A 16 -0.90 -35.35 44.34
N LYS A 17 -0.17 -35.19 43.23
CA LYS A 17 -0.18 -36.16 42.12
C LYS A 17 0.37 -37.51 42.57
N ILE A 18 1.51 -37.50 43.23
CA ILE A 18 2.16 -38.70 43.78
C ILE A 18 1.24 -39.40 44.78
N LEU A 19 0.67 -38.66 45.73
CA LEU A 19 -0.25 -39.22 46.72
C LEU A 19 -1.52 -39.82 46.09
N THR A 20 -2.05 -39.19 45.04
CA THR A 20 -3.27 -39.68 44.36
C THR A 20 -2.97 -40.95 43.56
N TYR A 21 -1.80 -41.03 42.93
CA TYR A 21 -1.35 -42.25 42.24
C TYR A 21 -1.10 -43.41 43.21
N VAL A 22 -0.49 -43.14 44.37
CA VAL A 22 -0.23 -44.16 45.39
C VAL A 22 -1.53 -44.70 46.00
N LYS A 23 -2.57 -43.87 46.14
CA LYS A 23 -3.86 -44.28 46.72
C LYS A 23 -4.80 -44.98 45.73
N ASP A 24 -4.94 -44.41 44.54
CA ASP A 24 -6.01 -44.77 43.59
C ASP A 24 -5.48 -45.26 42.23
N GLY A 25 -4.15 -45.44 42.11
CA GLY A 25 -3.49 -45.90 40.89
C GLY A 25 -3.65 -44.96 39.69
N SER A 26 -3.57 -45.52 38.49
CA SER A 26 -3.73 -44.81 37.21
C SER A 26 -5.11 -44.15 37.08
N ALA A 27 -6.18 -44.83 37.50
CA ALA A 27 -7.55 -44.32 37.44
C ALA A 27 -7.79 -43.11 38.37
N GLY A 28 -7.06 -43.00 39.48
CA GLY A 28 -7.07 -41.80 40.32
C GLY A 28 -6.38 -40.61 39.66
N LEU A 29 -5.27 -40.86 38.97
CA LEU A 29 -4.52 -39.83 38.25
C LEU A 29 -5.32 -39.30 37.05
N GLU A 30 -6.00 -40.17 36.30
CA GLU A 30 -6.88 -39.75 35.20
C GLU A 30 -8.00 -38.84 35.69
N ARG A 31 -8.70 -39.21 36.78
CA ARG A 31 -9.74 -38.36 37.39
C ARG A 31 -9.20 -37.00 37.82
N LEU A 32 -7.98 -36.96 38.38
CA LEU A 32 -7.31 -35.72 38.75
C LEU A 32 -7.02 -34.86 37.51
N VAL A 33 -6.52 -35.46 36.43
CA VAL A 33 -6.26 -34.78 35.14
C VAL A 33 -7.56 -34.24 34.54
N THR A 34 -8.64 -35.03 34.51
CA THR A 34 -9.95 -34.57 34.04
C THR A 34 -10.46 -33.40 34.86
N SER A 35 -10.27 -33.43 36.18
CA SER A 35 -10.64 -32.31 37.06
C SER A 35 -9.80 -31.05 36.79
N ILE A 36 -8.51 -31.19 36.48
CA ILE A 36 -7.64 -30.05 36.13
C ILE A 36 -8.09 -29.44 34.79
N ILE A 37 -8.37 -30.28 33.79
CA ILE A 37 -8.86 -29.82 32.48
C ILE A 37 -10.21 -29.11 32.65
N ALA A 38 -11.14 -29.67 33.43
CA ALA A 38 -12.43 -29.04 33.69
C ALA A 38 -12.27 -27.68 34.41
N ALA A 39 -11.42 -27.61 35.44
CA ALA A 39 -11.14 -26.36 36.14
C ALA A 39 -10.49 -25.32 35.22
N ARG A 40 -9.54 -25.72 34.36
CA ARG A 40 -8.93 -24.85 33.36
C ARG A 40 -10.00 -24.30 32.40
N ASN A 41 -10.86 -25.16 31.86
CA ASN A 41 -11.90 -24.76 30.93
C ASN A 41 -12.92 -23.81 31.60
N GLU A 42 -13.23 -24.02 32.88
CA GLU A 42 -14.14 -23.15 33.63
C GLU A 42 -13.50 -21.78 33.90
N ILE A 43 -12.22 -21.73 34.24
CA ILE A 43 -11.45 -20.48 34.38
C ILE A 43 -11.34 -19.76 33.03
N GLU A 44 -11.00 -20.46 31.94
CA GLU A 44 -10.94 -19.88 30.59
C GLU A 44 -12.31 -19.31 30.18
N ARG A 45 -13.40 -20.01 30.49
CA ARG A 45 -14.76 -19.52 30.25
C ARG A 45 -15.12 -18.29 31.09
N GLU A 46 -14.71 -18.25 32.35
CA GLU A 46 -14.95 -17.12 33.26
C GLU A 46 -14.08 -15.91 32.90
N MET A 47 -12.84 -16.14 32.46
CA MET A 47 -11.96 -15.07 31.97
C MET A 47 -12.40 -14.56 30.60
N ALA A 48 -12.87 -15.44 29.71
CA ALA A 48 -13.45 -15.08 28.43
C ALA A 48 -14.77 -14.30 28.59
N SER A 49 -15.61 -14.68 29.55
CA SER A 49 -16.85 -13.93 29.84
C SER A 49 -16.58 -12.54 30.43
N LYS A 50 -15.46 -12.38 31.13
CA LYS A 50 -15.00 -11.09 31.69
C LYS A 50 -14.09 -10.29 30.75
N GLY A 51 -13.73 -10.83 29.58
CA GLY A 51 -12.91 -10.15 28.57
C GLY A 51 -11.47 -9.84 29.00
N VAL A 52 -10.93 -10.52 30.01
CA VAL A 52 -9.61 -10.21 30.61
C VAL A 52 -8.47 -10.84 29.82
N LEU A 53 -8.72 -11.92 29.07
CA LEU A 53 -7.69 -12.57 28.26
C LEU A 53 -7.62 -11.97 26.85
N TYR A 54 -6.40 -11.64 26.43
CA TYR A 54 -6.07 -11.47 25.02
C TYR A 54 -6.28 -12.80 24.30
N LYS A 55 -7.39 -12.92 23.58
CA LYS A 55 -7.61 -14.04 22.67
C LYS A 55 -6.88 -13.71 21.37
N PRO A 56 -5.89 -14.52 20.93
CA PRO A 56 -5.29 -14.32 19.61
C PRO A 56 -6.41 -14.37 18.57
N LYS A 57 -6.48 -13.32 17.75
CA LYS A 57 -7.53 -13.22 16.73
C LYS A 57 -7.41 -14.41 15.79
N THR A 58 -8.54 -15.03 15.48
CA THR A 58 -8.56 -16.08 14.45
C THR A 58 -8.25 -15.45 13.09
N ARG A 59 -7.75 -16.26 12.14
CA ARG A 59 -7.51 -15.80 10.77
C ARG A 59 -8.76 -15.12 10.17
N MET A 60 -9.93 -15.71 10.41
CA MET A 60 -11.21 -15.18 9.95
C MET A 60 -11.53 -13.81 10.57
N GLU A 61 -11.29 -13.64 11.88
CA GLU A 61 -11.48 -12.34 12.56
C GLU A 61 -10.54 -11.26 12.01
N VAL A 62 -9.31 -11.63 11.65
CA VAL A 62 -8.34 -10.71 11.02
C VAL A 62 -8.79 -10.34 9.61
N GLU A 63 -9.18 -11.31 8.79
CA GLU A 63 -9.69 -11.08 7.43
C GLU A 63 -10.97 -10.22 7.45
N GLN A 64 -11.89 -10.47 8.39
CA GLN A 64 -13.09 -9.66 8.60
C GLN A 64 -12.77 -8.22 9.03
N SER A 65 -11.71 -8.01 9.82
CA SER A 65 -11.29 -6.66 10.24
C SER A 65 -10.65 -5.86 9.09
N ILE A 66 -10.01 -6.55 8.15
CA ILE A 66 -9.28 -5.93 7.03
C ILE A 66 -10.17 -5.70 5.80
N ARG A 67 -11.22 -6.52 5.62
CA ARG A 67 -12.15 -6.44 4.48
C ARG A 67 -12.76 -5.05 4.25
N PRO A 68 -13.18 -4.29 5.28
CA PRO A 68 -13.74 -2.95 5.08
C PRO A 68 -12.73 -1.92 4.54
N LEU A 69 -11.43 -2.22 4.62
CA LEU A 69 -10.33 -1.41 4.07
C LEU A 69 -10.04 -1.72 2.59
N GLY A 70 -10.82 -2.61 1.96
CA GLY A 70 -10.63 -2.98 0.56
C GLY A 70 -9.55 -4.04 0.31
N PHE A 71 -9.24 -4.89 1.30
CA PHE A 71 -8.30 -6.02 1.16
C PHE A 71 -8.97 -7.32 1.60
N LYS A 72 -8.74 -8.44 0.90
CA LYS A 72 -9.31 -9.74 1.28
C LYS A 72 -8.50 -10.39 2.40
N ASN A 73 -7.19 -10.20 2.41
CA ASN A 73 -6.30 -10.81 3.41
C ASN A 73 -5.08 -9.91 3.75
N PRO A 74 -4.40 -10.16 4.89
CA PRO A 74 -3.22 -9.38 5.29
C PRO A 74 -2.05 -9.48 4.30
N ARG A 75 -1.91 -10.61 3.59
CA ARG A 75 -0.81 -10.82 2.64
C ARG A 75 -0.98 -9.94 1.41
N GLU A 76 -2.21 -9.72 0.96
CA GLU A 76 -2.58 -8.84 -0.14
C GLU A 76 -2.26 -7.38 0.18
N LEU A 77 -2.51 -6.94 1.41
CA LEU A 77 -2.06 -5.63 1.89
C LEU A 77 -0.53 -5.50 1.81
N LEU A 78 0.21 -6.45 2.39
CA LEU A 78 1.68 -6.39 2.39
C LEU A 78 2.26 -6.47 0.97
N ASN A 79 1.71 -7.33 0.11
CA ASN A 79 2.17 -7.53 -1.25
C ASN A 79 1.87 -6.30 -2.12
N SER A 80 0.68 -5.73 -2.05
CA SER A 80 0.34 -4.51 -2.80
C SER A 80 1.25 -3.33 -2.43
N LEU A 81 1.56 -3.18 -1.14
CA LEU A 81 2.53 -2.19 -0.69
C LEU A 81 3.96 -2.48 -1.18
N LYS A 82 4.39 -3.75 -1.15
CA LYS A 82 5.67 -4.15 -1.75
C LYS A 82 5.73 -3.83 -3.24
N GLU A 83 4.63 -3.99 -3.99
CA GLU A 83 4.57 -3.61 -5.41
C GLU A 83 4.69 -2.10 -5.63
N VAL A 84 4.09 -1.27 -4.77
CA VAL A 84 4.30 0.19 -4.80
C VAL A 84 5.76 0.55 -4.54
N VAL A 85 6.40 -0.13 -3.59
CA VAL A 85 7.84 0.02 -3.35
C VAL A 85 8.64 -0.48 -4.55
N LYS A 86 8.29 -1.60 -5.18
CA LYS A 86 9.00 -2.02 -6.39
C LYS A 86 8.89 -0.97 -7.50
N ALA A 87 7.70 -0.41 -7.71
CA ALA A 87 7.49 0.62 -8.72
C ALA A 87 8.31 1.89 -8.45
N SER A 88 8.42 2.31 -7.17
CA SER A 88 8.99 3.60 -6.80
C SER A 88 10.52 3.67 -6.82
N HIS A 89 11.23 2.56 -7.11
CA HIS A 89 12.70 2.51 -7.08
C HIS A 89 13.40 3.55 -7.95
N ARG A 90 12.82 3.87 -9.11
CA ARG A 90 13.37 4.88 -10.03
C ARG A 90 13.23 6.30 -9.50
N ILE A 91 12.16 6.57 -8.75
CA ILE A 91 11.82 7.90 -8.23
C ILE A 91 12.53 8.19 -6.90
N LEU A 92 12.71 7.14 -6.10
CA LEU A 92 13.29 7.21 -4.76
C LEU A 92 14.75 6.74 -4.72
N GLU A 93 15.33 6.43 -5.89
CA GLU A 93 16.75 6.13 -6.10
C GLU A 93 17.32 5.02 -5.20
N TYR A 94 16.55 3.95 -4.97
CA TYR A 94 17.04 2.75 -4.29
C TYR A 94 17.18 1.56 -5.23
N LYS A 95 18.06 0.64 -4.85
CA LYS A 95 18.23 -0.66 -5.50
C LYS A 95 17.35 -1.70 -4.84
N ILE A 96 16.71 -2.53 -5.66
CA ILE A 96 15.90 -3.65 -5.21
C ILE A 96 16.68 -4.94 -5.43
N PHE A 97 16.67 -5.82 -4.45
CA PHE A 97 17.12 -7.20 -4.57
C PHE A 97 15.89 -8.10 -4.41
N GLU A 98 15.54 -8.81 -5.49
CA GLU A 98 14.35 -9.69 -5.57
C GLU A 98 14.55 -11.04 -4.85
N GLU A 99 15.20 -11.02 -3.69
CA GLU A 99 15.29 -12.17 -2.80
C GLU A 99 14.07 -12.19 -1.88
N GLU A 100 13.67 -13.36 -1.37
CA GLU A 100 12.74 -13.43 -0.24
C GLU A 100 13.53 -13.50 1.08
N PRO A 101 13.34 -12.54 2.01
CA PRO A 101 12.48 -11.35 1.96
C PRO A 101 13.03 -10.22 1.06
N LEU A 102 12.14 -9.43 0.45
CA LEU A 102 12.49 -8.30 -0.43
C LEU A 102 13.50 -7.37 0.26
N ARG A 103 14.67 -7.14 -0.34
CA ARG A 103 15.70 -6.26 0.24
C ARG A 103 15.88 -4.99 -0.59
N ILE A 104 16.15 -3.89 0.11
CA ILE A 104 16.33 -2.56 -0.49
C ILE A 104 17.62 -1.93 0.02
N ALA A 105 18.38 -1.29 -0.87
CA ALA A 105 19.53 -0.46 -0.51
C ALA A 105 19.34 0.97 -1.03
N LYS A 106 19.40 1.96 -0.14
CA LYS A 106 19.43 3.38 -0.51
C LYS A 106 20.88 3.79 -0.78
N GLY A 107 21.22 4.13 -2.03
CA GLY A 107 22.58 4.51 -2.41
C GLY A 107 23.63 3.43 -2.12
N LEU A 108 24.54 3.71 -1.18
CA LEU A 108 25.65 2.84 -0.74
C LEU A 108 25.36 2.11 0.58
N GLU A 109 24.15 2.24 1.14
CA GLU A 109 23.77 1.57 2.38
C GLU A 109 23.67 0.04 2.21
N MET A 110 23.76 -0.67 3.33
CA MET A 110 23.58 -2.12 3.35
C MET A 110 22.14 -2.49 2.98
N PRO A 111 21.91 -3.53 2.16
CA PRO A 111 20.56 -3.97 1.84
C PRO A 111 19.76 -4.35 3.10
N THR A 112 18.66 -3.65 3.36
CA THR A 112 17.74 -3.92 4.46
C THR A 112 16.54 -4.74 3.99
N PRO A 113 16.19 -5.84 4.68
CA PRO A 113 15.00 -6.62 4.33
C PRO A 113 13.71 -5.93 4.80
N ILE A 114 12.66 -6.00 3.97
CA ILE A 114 11.31 -5.54 4.32
C ILE A 114 10.52 -6.70 4.92
N HIS A 115 10.23 -6.61 6.21
CA HIS A 115 9.43 -7.60 6.94
C HIS A 115 8.05 -7.05 7.34
N THR A 116 7.98 -5.77 7.67
CA THR A 116 6.82 -5.13 8.28
C THR A 116 6.31 -3.95 7.46
N LEU A 117 5.12 -3.44 7.81
CA LEU A 117 4.56 -2.24 7.22
C LEU A 117 5.39 -0.99 7.58
N ASP A 118 5.96 -0.95 8.78
CA ASP A 118 6.78 0.17 9.25
C ASP A 118 8.04 0.31 8.39
N ASP A 119 8.65 -0.81 7.99
CA ASP A 119 9.79 -0.82 7.05
C ASP A 119 9.40 -0.18 5.72
N ILE A 120 8.20 -0.48 5.21
CA ILE A 120 7.67 0.10 3.96
C ILE A 120 7.46 1.60 4.09
N PHE A 121 6.84 2.05 5.18
CA PHE A 121 6.64 3.48 5.43
C PHE A 121 7.97 4.23 5.56
N GLY A 122 8.97 3.64 6.21
CA GLY A 122 10.33 4.21 6.30
C GLY A 122 11.03 4.32 4.94
N VAL A 123 10.70 3.46 3.98
CA VAL A 123 11.23 3.56 2.61
C VAL A 123 10.52 4.65 1.81
N LEU A 124 9.19 4.75 1.92
CA LEU A 124 8.37 5.66 1.11
C LEU A 124 8.30 7.10 1.65
N SER A 125 8.63 7.32 2.92
CA SER A 125 8.54 8.65 3.53
C SER A 125 9.67 9.57 3.03
N LYS A 126 9.31 10.71 2.46
CA LYS A 126 10.21 11.85 2.22
C LYS A 126 9.89 12.96 3.22
N GLU A 127 10.92 13.61 3.75
CA GLU A 127 10.78 14.66 4.78
C GLU A 127 10.18 15.98 4.24
N ASN A 128 10.20 16.18 2.91
CA ASN A 128 9.67 17.38 2.26
C ASN A 128 8.55 16.99 1.28
N VAL A 129 7.30 17.07 1.73
CA VAL A 129 6.12 16.90 0.87
C VAL A 129 5.53 18.28 0.64
N GLU A 130 5.54 18.75 -0.61
CA GLU A 130 4.79 19.94 -1.00
C GLU A 130 3.29 19.65 -0.96
N ASP A 131 2.50 20.57 -0.40
CA ASP A 131 1.04 20.42 -0.22
C ASP A 131 0.25 20.72 -1.52
N LYS A 132 0.92 20.66 -2.67
CA LYS A 132 0.31 20.94 -3.98
C LYS A 132 -0.15 19.64 -4.64
N PRO A 133 -1.32 19.63 -5.29
CA PRO A 133 -1.81 18.43 -5.96
C PRO A 133 -0.89 18.08 -7.14
N VAL A 134 -0.37 16.85 -7.15
CA VAL A 134 0.50 16.36 -8.22
C VAL A 134 -0.35 15.70 -9.29
N ASN A 135 -0.12 16.05 -10.56
CA ASN A 135 -0.75 15.37 -11.68
C ASN A 135 0.26 14.46 -12.39
N ILE A 136 -0.04 13.17 -12.39
CA ILE A 136 0.78 12.10 -12.94
C ILE A 136 0.17 11.64 -14.27
N VAL A 137 0.98 11.63 -15.32
CA VAL A 137 0.60 11.04 -16.60
C VAL A 137 1.36 9.72 -16.76
N SER A 138 0.63 8.64 -17.04
CA SER A 138 1.21 7.29 -17.14
C SER A 138 0.55 6.49 -18.28
N TYR A 139 1.26 5.49 -18.80
CA TYR A 139 0.65 4.57 -19.74
C TYR A 139 -0.25 3.55 -19.02
N GLY A 140 -1.45 3.35 -19.57
CA GLY A 140 -2.40 2.35 -19.10
C GLY A 140 -3.03 1.56 -20.25
N GLU A 141 -3.68 0.45 -19.90
CA GLU A 141 -4.43 -0.39 -20.84
C GLU A 141 -5.63 0.34 -21.45
N SER A 142 -6.18 1.30 -20.70
CA SER A 142 -7.35 2.10 -21.09
C SER A 142 -7.17 3.54 -20.63
N GLU A 143 -7.74 4.47 -21.40
CA GLU A 143 -7.75 5.88 -21.04
C GLU A 143 -8.67 6.13 -19.86
N ARG A 144 -8.11 6.63 -18.76
CA ARG A 144 -8.83 6.86 -17.50
C ARG A 144 -8.20 8.04 -16.76
N SER A 145 -9.05 8.81 -16.08
CA SER A 145 -8.62 9.90 -15.19
C SER A 145 -9.06 9.58 -13.77
N LEU A 146 -8.09 9.31 -12.90
CA LEU A 146 -8.30 8.99 -11.50
C LEU A 146 -8.01 10.22 -10.64
N THR A 147 -8.97 10.62 -9.82
CA THR A 147 -8.83 11.70 -8.85
C THR A 147 -8.56 11.11 -7.47
N LEU A 148 -7.45 11.49 -6.83
CA LEU A 148 -7.06 11.00 -5.51
C LEU A 148 -7.52 11.95 -4.42
N LEU A 149 -8.40 11.47 -3.55
CA LEU A 149 -9.04 12.27 -2.50
C LEU A 149 -8.88 11.59 -1.14
N PRO A 150 -8.50 12.32 -0.08
CA PRO A 150 -8.56 11.79 1.27
C PRO A 150 -9.99 11.86 1.80
N VAL A 151 -10.49 10.74 2.33
CA VAL A 151 -11.69 10.73 3.16
C VAL A 151 -11.25 10.73 4.62
N GLN A 152 -11.85 11.61 5.42
CA GLN A 152 -11.63 11.65 6.86
C GLN A 152 -12.93 11.36 7.60
N VAL A 153 -12.81 10.60 8.69
CA VAL A 153 -13.89 10.32 9.62
C VAL A 153 -13.52 10.97 10.93
N ARG A 154 -14.41 11.84 11.42
CA ARG A 154 -14.23 12.56 12.67
C ARG A 154 -15.35 12.22 13.63
N ASP A 155 -15.03 12.21 14.91
CA ASP A 155 -16.06 12.24 15.95
C ASP A 155 -16.59 13.68 16.04
N ARG A 156 -17.91 13.84 15.92
CA ARG A 156 -18.60 15.13 15.93
C ARG A 156 -18.53 15.80 17.31
N ARG A 157 -18.28 15.05 18.38
CA ARG A 157 -18.29 15.57 19.75
C ARG A 157 -17.06 16.42 20.07
N ASP A 158 -15.89 15.94 19.66
CA ASP A 158 -14.57 16.49 20.00
C ASP A 158 -13.75 16.88 18.76
N GLY A 159 -14.21 16.53 17.55
CA GLY A 159 -13.53 16.80 16.30
C GLY A 159 -12.34 15.88 16.03
N THR A 160 -12.13 14.85 16.85
CA THR A 160 -10.98 13.94 16.75
C THR A 160 -11.06 13.14 15.45
N ILE A 161 -9.96 13.09 14.69
CA ILE A 161 -9.86 12.27 13.48
C ILE A 161 -9.70 10.82 13.90
N LEU A 162 -10.72 10.01 13.62
CA LEU A 162 -10.73 8.58 13.94
C LEU A 162 -10.14 7.74 12.82
N TYR A 163 -10.33 8.17 11.57
CA TYR A 163 -9.90 7.42 10.40
C TYR A 163 -9.62 8.36 9.24
N LYS A 164 -8.59 8.03 8.46
CA LYS A 164 -8.23 8.74 7.23
C LYS A 164 -7.77 7.71 6.20
N GLU A 165 -8.37 7.76 5.01
CA GLU A 165 -8.04 6.87 3.89
C GLU A 165 -7.90 7.69 2.61
N LEU A 166 -7.03 7.24 1.72
CA LEU A 166 -6.95 7.77 0.36
C LEU A 166 -7.85 6.92 -0.55
N ILE A 167 -8.73 7.58 -1.30
CA ILE A 167 -9.58 6.94 -2.32
C ILE A 167 -9.22 7.47 -3.70
N GLY A 168 -9.31 6.60 -4.70
CA GLY A 168 -9.24 6.99 -6.10
C GLY A 168 -10.62 6.98 -6.72
N VAL A 169 -11.00 8.05 -7.42
CA VAL A 169 -12.30 8.15 -8.07
C VAL A 169 -12.11 8.38 -9.56
N ASP A 170 -12.63 7.45 -10.36
CA ASP A 170 -12.69 7.63 -11.81
C ASP A 170 -13.90 8.50 -12.15
N VAL A 171 -13.63 9.73 -12.58
CA VAL A 171 -14.65 10.73 -12.89
C VAL A 171 -15.48 10.31 -14.11
N ASN A 172 -14.88 9.56 -15.04
CA ASN A 172 -15.51 9.17 -16.31
C ASN A 172 -16.44 7.96 -16.13
N HIS A 173 -16.00 6.97 -15.34
CA HIS A 173 -16.77 5.73 -15.12
C HIS A 173 -17.55 5.71 -13.80
N GLY A 174 -17.36 6.71 -12.94
CA GLY A 174 -18.01 6.80 -11.62
C GLY A 174 -17.62 5.68 -10.66
N ARG A 175 -16.43 5.08 -10.85
CA ARG A 175 -15.94 3.97 -10.03
C ARG A 175 -15.02 4.47 -8.92
N ILE A 176 -15.19 3.88 -7.74
CA ILE A 176 -14.40 4.16 -6.55
C ILE A 176 -13.38 3.02 -6.38
N TYR A 177 -12.11 3.39 -6.29
CA TYR A 177 -10.98 2.49 -6.08
C TYR A 177 -10.42 2.72 -4.67
N ARG A 178 -10.26 1.64 -3.92
CA ARG A 178 -9.76 1.64 -2.53
C ARG A 178 -8.86 0.44 -2.27
N GLY A 179 -8.13 0.48 -1.17
CA GLY A 179 -7.29 -0.63 -0.71
C GLY A 179 -6.42 -1.21 -1.82
N TYR A 180 -6.59 -2.52 -2.08
CA TYR A 180 -5.78 -3.26 -3.06
C TYR A 180 -5.87 -2.69 -4.48
N ASP A 181 -7.07 -2.38 -4.96
CA ASP A 181 -7.28 -1.94 -6.34
C ASP A 181 -6.62 -0.58 -6.58
N LEU A 182 -6.70 0.32 -5.59
CA LEU A 182 -6.04 1.62 -5.65
C LEU A 182 -4.51 1.48 -5.65
N LEU A 183 -3.95 0.69 -4.74
CA LEU A 183 -2.50 0.50 -4.64
C LEU A 183 -1.94 -0.15 -5.91
N THR A 184 -2.68 -1.06 -6.53
CA THR A 184 -2.29 -1.70 -7.79
C THR A 184 -2.29 -0.70 -8.95
N LEU A 185 -3.30 0.17 -9.04
CA LEU A 185 -3.32 1.24 -10.04
C LEU A 185 -2.19 2.24 -9.81
N MET A 186 -1.89 2.58 -8.56
CA MET A 186 -0.76 3.45 -8.21
C MET A 186 0.57 2.82 -8.61
N SER A 187 0.82 1.54 -8.29
CA SER A 187 2.08 0.87 -8.66
C SER A 187 2.26 0.78 -10.18
N GLN A 188 1.18 0.54 -10.92
CA GLN A 188 1.18 0.58 -12.39
C GLN A 188 1.50 1.99 -12.92
N SER A 189 0.86 3.03 -12.36
CA SER A 189 1.10 4.42 -12.79
C SER A 189 2.53 4.88 -12.54
N ILE A 190 3.13 4.44 -11.43
CA ILE A 190 4.51 4.78 -11.06
C ILE A 190 5.50 4.04 -11.97
N SER A 191 5.23 2.77 -12.28
CA SER A 191 6.10 1.97 -13.15
C SER A 191 6.12 2.49 -14.59
N ASN A 192 4.97 2.98 -15.08
CA ASN A 192 4.78 3.48 -16.45
C ASN A 192 4.70 5.01 -16.52
N LEU A 193 5.41 5.71 -15.63
CA LEU A 193 5.41 7.16 -15.55
C LEU A 193 5.96 7.79 -16.84
N LEU A 194 5.20 8.70 -17.44
CA LEU A 194 5.63 9.53 -18.56
C LEU A 194 6.16 10.89 -18.11
N GLY A 195 5.47 11.49 -17.14
CA GLY A 195 5.81 12.79 -16.61
C GLY A 195 4.84 13.24 -15.52
N ALA A 196 5.25 14.26 -14.78
CA ALA A 196 4.40 14.97 -13.83
C ALA A 196 4.15 16.38 -14.39
N THR A 197 2.91 16.85 -14.31
CA THR A 197 2.54 18.23 -14.63
C THR A 197 2.04 18.92 -13.38
N GLU A 198 2.49 20.16 -13.16
CA GLU A 198 2.06 20.98 -12.03
C GLU A 198 0.72 21.67 -12.30
N HIS A 199 0.31 21.75 -13.57
CA HIS A 199 -0.87 22.49 -13.99
C HIS A 199 -1.70 21.71 -15.00
N ILE A 200 -2.80 21.15 -14.49
CA ILE A 200 -4.05 21.13 -15.21
C ILE A 200 -5.05 21.83 -14.27
N ASP A 201 -5.53 23.00 -14.68
CA ASP A 201 -6.63 23.70 -14.02
C ASP A 201 -7.73 22.69 -13.69
N ALA A 202 -8.11 22.66 -12.41
CA ALA A 202 -9.16 21.87 -11.78
C ALA A 202 -10.10 21.18 -12.79
N LEU A 203 -9.69 19.99 -13.26
CA LEU A 203 -10.51 19.24 -14.20
C LEU A 203 -11.61 18.55 -13.39
N THR A 204 -12.73 19.25 -13.34
CA THR A 204 -14.09 18.81 -12.95
C THR A 204 -14.33 18.74 -11.45
N ASP A 205 -15.11 19.71 -10.95
CA ASP A 205 -15.88 19.53 -9.71
C ASP A 205 -16.56 18.16 -9.77
N MET A 206 -16.15 17.28 -8.86
CA MET A 206 -16.70 15.93 -8.81
C MET A 206 -18.23 16.01 -8.73
N PRO A 207 -18.97 15.32 -9.61
CA PRO A 207 -20.42 15.27 -9.54
C PRO A 207 -20.90 14.98 -8.12
N LEU A 208 -21.87 15.77 -7.65
CA LEU A 208 -22.40 15.66 -6.28
C LEU A 208 -22.92 14.25 -5.97
N THR A 209 -23.41 13.55 -7.00
CA THR A 209 -23.82 12.13 -6.93
C THR A 209 -22.67 11.19 -6.56
N LEU A 210 -21.48 11.39 -7.11
CA LEU A 210 -20.30 10.60 -6.76
C LEU A 210 -19.82 10.92 -5.35
N GLN A 211 -19.87 12.18 -4.93
CA GLN A 211 -19.55 12.57 -3.55
C GLN A 211 -20.46 11.87 -2.55
N VAL A 212 -21.78 11.83 -2.80
CA VAL A 212 -22.74 11.13 -1.94
C VAL A 212 -22.46 9.63 -1.91
N ASN A 213 -22.20 9.00 -3.06
CA ASN A 213 -21.89 7.56 -3.12
C ASN A 213 -20.64 7.21 -2.28
N ILE A 214 -19.60 8.05 -2.34
CA ILE A 214 -18.40 7.89 -1.52
C ILE A 214 -18.75 7.96 -0.03
N LEU A 215 -19.50 8.99 0.37
CA LEU A 215 -19.87 9.17 1.78
C LEU A 215 -20.69 7.99 2.31
N GLU A 216 -21.65 7.48 1.52
CA GLU A 216 -22.44 6.31 1.89
C GLU A 216 -21.61 5.04 1.98
N GLU A 217 -20.72 4.79 1.02
CA GLU A 217 -19.86 3.60 1.03
C GLU A 217 -18.89 3.62 2.22
N MET A 218 -18.33 4.78 2.54
CA MET A 218 -17.45 4.97 3.68
C MET A 218 -18.23 4.78 4.99
N ARG A 219 -19.42 5.37 5.10
CA ARG A 219 -20.28 5.20 6.28
C ARG A 219 -20.66 3.73 6.51
N ARG A 220 -20.97 2.98 5.45
CA ARG A 220 -21.25 1.54 5.54
C ARG A 220 -20.04 0.79 6.10
N ASN A 221 -18.86 1.03 5.54
CA ASN A 221 -17.64 0.34 5.96
C ASN A 221 -17.26 0.65 7.41
N ILE A 222 -17.36 1.91 7.85
CA ILE A 222 -17.07 2.29 9.23
C ILE A 222 -18.08 1.67 10.18
N THR A 223 -19.36 1.59 9.78
CA THR A 223 -20.39 0.90 10.56
C THR A 223 -20.03 -0.57 10.73
N GLU A 224 -19.58 -1.24 9.65
CA GLU A 224 -19.10 -2.63 9.73
C GLU A 224 -17.90 -2.79 10.67
N LEU A 225 -16.92 -1.87 10.61
CA LEU A 225 -15.76 -1.87 11.51
C LEU A 225 -16.14 -1.65 12.98
N LEU A 226 -17.14 -0.81 13.24
CA LEU A 226 -17.59 -0.48 14.59
C LEU A 226 -18.67 -1.43 15.13
N ASN A 227 -19.21 -2.34 14.32
CA ASN A 227 -20.22 -3.30 14.76
C ASN A 227 -19.78 -4.14 15.98
N PRO A 228 -18.56 -4.70 16.03
CA PRO A 228 -18.09 -5.46 17.20
C PRO A 228 -18.05 -4.60 18.47
N LEU A 229 -17.63 -3.34 18.33
CA LEU A 229 -17.57 -2.38 19.43
C LEU A 229 -18.96 -1.99 19.90
N THR A 230 -19.87 -1.72 18.96
CA THR A 230 -21.27 -1.41 19.24
C THR A 230 -21.94 -2.55 20.00
N TYR A 231 -21.73 -3.79 19.57
CA TYR A 231 -22.26 -4.96 20.24
C TYR A 231 -21.69 -5.18 21.64
N TYR A 232 -20.38 -4.94 21.82
CA TYR A 232 -19.74 -4.97 23.13
C TYR A 232 -20.32 -3.92 24.07
N VAL A 233 -20.48 -2.68 23.59
CA VAL A 233 -21.07 -1.57 24.34
C VAL A 233 -22.51 -1.89 24.74
N SER A 234 -23.34 -2.38 23.81
CA SER A 234 -24.73 -2.75 24.12
C SER A 234 -24.83 -3.90 25.14
N ARG A 235 -23.88 -4.85 25.14
CA ARG A 235 -23.83 -5.86 26.21
C ARG A 235 -23.52 -5.22 27.57
N LEU A 236 -22.55 -4.31 27.63
CA LEU A 236 -22.19 -3.64 28.88
C LEU A 236 -23.35 -2.80 29.44
N GLU A 237 -24.10 -2.12 28.57
CA GLU A 237 -25.34 -1.42 28.91
C GLU A 237 -26.38 -2.42 29.46
N GLY A 238 -26.62 -3.54 28.75
CA GLY A 238 -27.58 -4.56 29.18
C GLY A 238 -27.25 -5.21 30.53
N PHE A 239 -25.99 -5.20 30.94
CA PHE A 239 -25.56 -5.68 32.26
C PHE A 239 -25.46 -4.57 33.33
N ASN A 240 -25.81 -3.32 33.00
CA ASN A 240 -25.65 -2.14 33.87
C ASN A 240 -24.22 -1.99 34.43
N LEU A 241 -23.21 -2.40 33.66
CA LEU A 241 -21.81 -2.39 34.11
C LEU A 241 -21.13 -1.04 33.89
N ARG A 242 -21.64 -0.22 32.95
CA ARG A 242 -21.15 1.13 32.64
C ARG A 242 -22.25 2.00 32.05
N GLU A 243 -22.22 3.29 32.36
CA GLU A 243 -22.97 4.31 31.63
C GLU A 243 -22.22 4.69 30.35
N THR A 244 -22.95 4.74 29.24
CA THR A 244 -22.45 4.91 27.88
C THR A 244 -22.59 6.30 27.34
N GLU A 245 -23.24 7.19 28.08
CA GLU A 245 -23.43 8.56 27.70
C GLU A 245 -22.09 9.30 27.85
N LYS A 246 -21.33 9.32 26.74
CA LYS A 246 -20.18 10.20 26.41
C LYS A 246 -18.81 9.52 26.26
N THR A 247 -18.58 8.34 26.81
CA THR A 247 -17.23 7.73 26.76
C THR A 247 -16.94 6.92 25.49
N TRP A 248 -17.99 6.34 24.87
CA TRP A 248 -17.82 5.43 23.73
C TRP A 248 -18.21 6.08 22.42
N ILE A 249 -17.44 5.79 21.37
CA ILE A 249 -17.72 6.22 19.99
C ILE A 249 -19.00 5.50 19.52
N ARG A 250 -19.95 6.26 18.98
CA ARG A 250 -21.17 5.71 18.38
C ARG A 250 -21.21 6.10 16.90
N VAL A 251 -21.76 5.21 16.08
CA VAL A 251 -21.88 5.41 14.61
C VAL A 251 -22.66 6.69 14.26
N ARG A 252 -23.59 7.12 15.13
CA ARG A 252 -24.41 8.33 14.94
C ARG A 252 -23.61 9.62 15.09
N ASP A 253 -22.51 9.58 15.82
CA ASP A 253 -21.69 10.74 16.13
C ASP A 253 -20.51 10.88 15.16
N LEU A 254 -20.48 10.06 14.10
CA LEU A 254 -19.44 10.11 13.09
C LEU A 254 -19.83 11.06 11.96
N GLU A 255 -18.88 11.91 11.60
CA GLU A 255 -18.95 12.78 10.44
C GLU A 255 -17.91 12.33 9.42
N VAL A 256 -18.34 12.13 8.17
CA VAL A 256 -17.46 11.73 7.06
C VAL A 256 -17.27 12.95 6.16
N ASN A 257 -16.03 13.38 6.00
CA ASN A 257 -15.68 14.58 5.25
C ASN A 257 -14.68 14.26 4.15
N LEU A 258 -14.96 14.78 2.95
CA LEU A 258 -14.04 14.75 1.81
C LEU A 258 -13.05 15.92 1.94
N GLN A 259 -11.76 15.62 1.82
CA GLN A 259 -10.71 16.63 1.84
C GLN A 259 -10.36 17.09 0.42
N LYS A 260 -9.50 18.11 0.33
CA LYS A 260 -8.95 18.59 -0.94
C LYS A 260 -8.23 17.45 -1.67
N THR A 261 -8.34 17.45 -2.99
CA THR A 261 -7.66 16.51 -3.89
C THR A 261 -6.14 16.54 -3.67
N VAL A 262 -5.54 15.37 -3.54
CA VAL A 262 -4.08 15.20 -3.35
C VAL A 262 -3.37 15.06 -4.70
N GLY A 263 -4.05 14.55 -5.73
CA GLY A 263 -3.47 14.44 -7.05
C GLY A 263 -4.40 13.83 -8.07
N TYR A 264 -3.94 13.86 -9.32
CA TYR A 264 -4.63 13.26 -10.46
C TYR A 264 -3.71 12.25 -11.12
N ILE A 265 -4.26 11.13 -11.57
CA ILE A 265 -3.54 10.16 -12.40
C ILE A 265 -4.28 10.03 -13.72
N HIS A 266 -3.61 10.42 -14.80
CA HIS A 266 -4.10 10.28 -16.16
C HIS A 266 -3.42 9.08 -16.82
N PHE A 267 -4.22 8.08 -17.17
CA PHE A 267 -3.79 6.94 -17.96
C PHE A 267 -4.02 7.24 -19.44
N ILE A 268 -2.95 7.17 -20.23
CA ILE A 268 -2.98 7.28 -21.69
C ILE A 268 -2.77 5.89 -22.27
N LYS A 269 -3.48 5.56 -23.34
CA LYS A 269 -3.30 4.27 -24.01
C LYS A 269 -1.88 4.16 -24.55
N MET A 270 -1.20 3.07 -24.24
CA MET A 270 0.12 2.80 -24.80
C MET A 270 -0.01 2.70 -26.33
N PRO A 271 0.74 3.51 -27.12
CA PRO A 271 0.73 3.37 -28.56
C PRO A 271 1.23 1.96 -28.89
N LYS A 272 0.40 1.17 -29.58
CA LYS A 272 0.73 -0.22 -29.97
C LYS A 272 1.92 -0.32 -30.92
N LEU A 273 2.35 0.81 -31.48
CA LEU A 273 3.59 0.92 -32.23
C LEU A 273 4.61 1.64 -31.34
N LEU A 274 5.67 0.92 -30.96
CA LEU A 274 7.00 1.53 -30.98
C LEU A 274 7.08 2.25 -32.33
N PRO A 275 7.39 3.55 -32.42
CA PRO A 275 7.60 4.16 -33.71
C PRO A 275 8.60 3.27 -34.43
N GLU A 276 8.15 2.66 -35.53
CA GLU A 276 9.02 1.89 -36.41
C GLU A 276 10.26 2.75 -36.58
N THR A 277 11.41 2.13 -36.29
CA THR A 277 12.74 2.63 -36.64
C THR A 277 12.59 3.58 -37.82
N VAL A 278 12.84 4.87 -37.59
CA VAL A 278 12.71 5.94 -38.60
C VAL A 278 13.04 5.33 -39.95
N PRO A 279 12.09 5.29 -40.91
CA PRO A 279 12.27 4.63 -42.20
C PRO A 279 13.66 4.95 -42.74
N GLU A 280 14.40 3.95 -43.24
CA GLU A 280 15.78 4.17 -43.71
C GLU A 280 15.88 5.35 -44.69
N ASP A 281 14.81 5.60 -45.44
CA ASP A 281 14.69 6.74 -46.36
C ASP A 281 14.72 8.10 -45.64
N ILE A 282 14.08 8.22 -44.47
CA ILE A 282 14.10 9.45 -43.66
C ILE A 282 15.47 9.60 -42.98
N LYS A 283 16.10 8.50 -42.54
CA LYS A 283 17.48 8.55 -42.03
C LYS A 283 18.47 9.04 -43.09
N LYS A 284 18.38 8.52 -44.32
CA LYS A 284 19.22 8.97 -45.44
C LYS A 284 19.01 10.44 -45.77
N GLN A 285 17.76 10.93 -45.73
CA GLN A 285 17.48 12.35 -45.98
C GLN A 285 18.08 13.26 -44.90
N ILE A 286 17.93 12.88 -43.62
CA ILE A 286 18.51 13.63 -42.50
C ILE A 286 20.05 13.59 -42.56
N GLU A 287 20.64 12.45 -42.91
CA GLU A 287 22.09 12.33 -43.10
C GLU A 287 22.60 13.20 -44.27
N GLU A 288 21.87 13.25 -45.40
CA GLU A 288 22.23 14.12 -46.51
C GLU A 288 22.12 15.61 -46.16
N GLU A 289 21.10 16.01 -45.40
CA GLU A 289 20.97 17.38 -44.90
C GLU A 289 22.07 17.74 -43.90
N ALA A 290 22.40 16.83 -42.98
CA ALA A 290 23.50 17.01 -42.04
C ALA A 290 24.85 17.15 -42.76
N ILE A 291 25.12 16.32 -43.78
CA ILE A 291 26.34 16.41 -44.59
C ILE A 291 26.39 17.75 -45.35
N LYS A 292 25.27 18.22 -45.92
CA LYS A 292 25.21 19.53 -46.59
C LYS A 292 25.55 20.66 -45.62
N MET A 293 24.98 20.62 -44.42
CA MET A 293 25.22 21.64 -43.39
C MET A 293 26.71 21.67 -42.97
N VAL A 294 27.34 20.51 -42.77
CA VAL A 294 28.76 20.42 -42.43
C VAL A 294 29.63 20.94 -43.58
N ILE A 295 29.30 20.61 -44.84
CA ILE A 295 30.03 21.12 -46.02
C ILE A 295 29.92 22.64 -46.13
N GLU A 296 28.76 23.24 -45.82
CA GLU A 296 28.57 24.68 -45.82
C GLU A 296 29.38 25.37 -44.71
N VAL A 297 29.41 24.78 -43.51
CA VAL A 297 30.25 25.27 -42.40
C VAL A 297 31.74 25.16 -42.74
N GLU A 298 32.21 24.03 -43.25
CA GLU A 298 33.63 23.85 -43.59
C GLU A 298 34.08 24.77 -44.75
N ARG A 299 33.20 25.03 -45.73
CA ARG A 299 33.46 26.04 -46.78
C ARG A 299 33.53 27.45 -46.22
N SER A 300 32.69 27.78 -45.25
CA SER A 300 32.74 29.08 -44.57
C SER A 300 34.06 29.26 -43.79
N GLU A 301 34.62 28.17 -43.28
CA GLU A 301 35.93 28.12 -42.61
C GLU A 301 37.12 27.96 -43.58
N HIS A 302 36.92 28.12 -44.90
CA HIS A 302 37.95 28.02 -45.95
C HIS A 302 38.67 26.66 -46.03
N ARG A 303 38.04 25.58 -45.56
CA ARG A 303 38.54 24.21 -45.70
C ARG A 303 37.95 23.56 -46.97
N VAL A 304 38.66 22.59 -47.54
CA VAL A 304 38.19 21.84 -48.73
C VAL A 304 37.50 20.56 -48.27
N PRO A 305 36.16 20.49 -48.25
CA PRO A 305 35.45 19.32 -47.79
C PRO A 305 35.60 18.17 -48.79
N THR A 306 35.99 16.99 -48.28
CA THR A 306 36.06 15.76 -49.07
C THR A 306 34.95 14.81 -48.60
N ARG A 307 34.07 14.38 -49.51
CA ARG A 307 33.04 13.38 -49.18
C ARG A 307 33.72 12.02 -49.03
N VAL A 308 33.72 11.50 -47.80
CA VAL A 308 34.21 10.15 -47.50
C VAL A 308 33.01 9.18 -47.46
N PRO A 309 33.03 8.07 -48.21
CA PRO A 309 32.02 7.02 -48.11
C PRO A 309 31.96 6.40 -46.71
N MET A 310 30.76 6.00 -46.26
CA MET A 310 30.55 5.46 -44.90
C MET A 310 31.42 4.22 -44.59
N SER A 311 31.76 3.42 -45.60
CA SER A 311 32.65 2.26 -45.47
C SER A 311 34.09 2.66 -45.10
N GLU A 312 34.54 3.85 -45.50
CA GLU A 312 35.88 4.36 -45.19
C GLU A 312 35.89 5.18 -43.89
N SER A 313 34.77 5.79 -43.50
CA SER A 313 34.69 6.56 -42.24
C SER A 313 34.83 5.69 -40.99
N ILE A 314 34.33 4.45 -41.02
CA ILE A 314 34.49 3.50 -39.91
C ILE A 314 35.98 3.15 -39.73
N THR A 315 36.69 2.93 -40.85
CA THR A 315 38.13 2.63 -40.83
C THR A 315 38.97 3.81 -40.32
N ILE A 316 38.57 5.05 -40.63
CA ILE A 316 39.26 6.26 -40.15
C ILE A 316 39.02 6.48 -38.65
N LEU A 317 37.80 6.23 -38.15
CA LEU A 317 37.47 6.32 -36.71
C LEU A 317 38.22 5.26 -35.89
N GLU A 318 38.32 4.03 -36.38
CA GLU A 318 39.13 2.98 -35.75
C GLU A 318 40.63 3.30 -35.76
N ALA A 319 41.15 3.89 -36.85
CA ALA A 319 42.54 4.31 -36.94
C ALA A 319 42.88 5.49 -36.01
N SER A 320 41.98 6.46 -35.87
CA SER A 320 42.18 7.63 -35.00
C SER A 320 41.98 7.30 -33.52
N THR A 321 41.09 6.36 -33.17
CA THR A 321 40.99 5.82 -31.81
C THR A 321 42.22 4.99 -31.41
N HIS A 322 42.81 4.23 -32.34
CA HIS A 322 44.09 3.54 -32.10
C HIS A 322 45.27 4.50 -31.91
N GLN A 323 45.32 5.62 -32.64
CA GLN A 323 46.35 6.67 -32.45
C GLN A 323 46.17 7.44 -31.12
N ALA A 324 44.94 7.72 -30.71
CA ALA A 324 44.67 8.34 -29.41
C ALA A 324 45.06 7.41 -28.24
N ALA A 325 44.90 6.09 -28.40
CA ALA A 325 45.31 5.10 -27.40
C ALA A 325 46.85 4.90 -27.30
N THR A 326 47.61 5.22 -28.36
CA THR A 326 49.08 5.12 -28.35
C THR A 326 49.79 6.41 -27.91
N LEU A 327 49.08 7.55 -27.90
CA LEU A 327 49.59 8.83 -27.38
C LEU A 327 49.24 9.08 -25.90
N GLY A 328 48.49 8.16 -25.27
CA GLY A 328 48.06 8.24 -23.87
C GLY A 328 48.71 7.22 -22.92
N SER A 329 49.77 6.53 -23.35
CA SER A 329 50.54 5.57 -22.53
C SER A 329 51.93 6.07 -22.20
#